data_AF-A0A3D3XIG8-F1
#
_entry.id   AF-A0A3D3XIG8-F1
#
_cell.length_a   1.000
_cell.length_b   1.000
_cell.length_c   1.000
_cell.angle_alpha   90.00
_cell.angle_beta   90.00
_cell.angle_gamma   90.00
#
_symmetry.space_group_name_H-M   'P 1'
#
loop_
_entity.id
_entity.type
_entity.pdbx_description
1 polymer ?
#
loop_
_entity_poly.entity_id
_entity_poly.type
_entity_poly.pdbx_seq_one_letter_code
_entity_poly.pdbx_strand_id
1 'polypeptide(L)'
;GVRLGDGEEIHAPVVVNVAGPGSSHINDLAGVVDEMTIKTRPLRQEVAHVPAPTGFDFERRGMIVSDSDIAIYVRPEHGNNILIGSEDPSCDEHVWTENDTNYEREFTDQWDTQVLRYGQRVPSLGIPSQTRGVVDLYDASTDWIPIYDKSSLQGFYMACGTSGNQYKNAPIAGKMMAALIDYCEAGTNHDKTPLTYRMPYTDRSINVGFYSRKRLINEESSFSVVG
;
A
#
# COMPACT_ATOMS: atom_id res chain seq x y z
N GLY A 1 14.28 11.25 -17.88
CA GLY A 1 15.44 10.66 -17.18
C GLY A 1 15.46 11.15 -15.74
N VAL A 2 16.46 10.77 -14.96
CA VAL A 2 16.61 11.16 -13.55
C VAL A 2 18.04 11.61 -13.26
N ARG A 3 18.21 12.46 -12.24
CA ARG A 3 19.52 12.80 -11.65
C ARG A 3 19.59 12.21 -10.25
N LEU A 4 20.63 11.44 -9.97
CA LEU A 4 20.85 10.79 -8.68
C LEU A 4 21.48 11.76 -7.67
N GLY A 5 21.51 11.38 -6.39
CA GLY A 5 22.04 12.21 -5.31
C GLY A 5 23.54 12.51 -5.39
N ASP A 6 24.30 11.69 -6.12
CA ASP A 6 25.73 11.90 -6.42
C ASP A 6 25.97 12.75 -7.69
N GLY A 7 24.89 13.15 -8.38
CA GLY A 7 24.93 13.93 -9.62
C GLY A 7 24.94 13.09 -10.89
N GLU A 8 24.97 11.76 -10.83
CA GLU A 8 24.84 10.91 -12.03
C GLU A 8 23.52 11.20 -12.75
N GLU A 9 23.56 11.28 -14.09
CA GLU A 9 22.37 11.46 -14.92
C GLU A 9 22.05 10.20 -15.72
N ILE A 10 20.85 9.67 -15.51
CA ILE A 10 20.31 8.54 -16.26
C ILE A 10 19.27 9.08 -17.25
N HIS A 11 19.59 9.03 -18.54
CA HIS A 11 18.68 9.47 -19.59
C HIS A 11 17.72 8.34 -19.99
N ALA A 12 16.43 8.62 -19.91
CA ALA A 12 15.36 7.74 -20.36
C ALA A 12 14.17 8.61 -20.82
N PRO A 13 13.46 8.23 -21.90
CA PRO A 13 12.27 8.94 -22.35
C PRO A 13 11.08 8.75 -21.40
N VAL A 14 11.03 7.61 -20.71
CA VAL A 14 9.98 7.25 -19.75
C VAL A 14 10.59 7.04 -18.37
N VAL A 15 9.94 7.59 -17.34
CA VAL A 15 10.26 7.41 -15.91
C VAL A 15 8.96 7.06 -15.19
N VAL A 16 8.99 6.04 -14.34
CA VAL A 16 7.83 5.61 -13.55
C VAL A 16 8.15 5.74 -12.07
N ASN A 17 7.40 6.57 -11.35
CA ASN A 17 7.48 6.68 -9.90
C ASN A 17 6.79 5.48 -9.25
N VAL A 18 7.60 4.60 -8.66
CA VAL A 18 7.21 3.43 -7.85
C VAL A 18 7.83 3.49 -6.45
N ALA A 19 8.11 4.69 -5.94
CA ALA A 19 8.92 4.91 -4.74
C ALA A 19 8.21 4.59 -3.40
N GLY A 20 7.04 3.93 -3.44
CA GLY A 20 6.29 3.59 -2.23
C GLY A 20 6.09 4.83 -1.35
N PRO A 21 6.34 4.75 -0.02
CA PRO A 21 6.13 5.88 0.88
C PRO A 21 6.87 7.17 0.47
N GLY A 22 7.97 7.09 -0.28
CA GLY A 22 8.67 8.24 -0.85
C GLY A 22 7.98 8.87 -2.08
N SER A 23 6.83 8.36 -2.52
CA SER A 23 6.20 8.76 -3.79
C SER A 23 5.85 10.24 -3.87
N SER A 24 5.40 10.83 -2.76
CA SER A 24 5.04 12.25 -2.69
C SER A 24 6.25 13.15 -2.93
N HIS A 25 7.41 12.80 -2.35
CA HIS A 25 8.67 13.50 -2.56
C HIS A 25 9.12 13.42 -4.02
N ILE A 26 9.06 12.23 -4.65
CA ILE A 26 9.43 12.07 -6.06
C ILE A 26 8.49 12.86 -6.98
N ASN A 27 7.19 12.91 -6.67
CA ASN A 27 6.24 13.72 -7.43
C ASN A 27 6.50 15.22 -7.27
N ASP A 28 6.94 15.66 -6.09
CA ASP A 28 7.32 17.06 -5.82
C ASP A 28 8.58 17.44 -6.62
N LEU A 29 9.62 16.60 -6.61
CA LEU A 29 10.81 16.79 -7.44
C LEU A 29 10.49 16.88 -8.94
N ALA A 30 9.46 16.14 -9.39
CA ALA A 30 8.99 16.19 -10.77
C ALA A 30 8.10 17.42 -11.08
N GLY A 31 7.70 18.20 -10.07
CA GLY A 31 6.89 19.42 -10.23
C GLY A 31 5.43 19.14 -10.63
N VAL A 32 4.88 17.98 -10.26
CA VAL A 32 3.54 17.52 -10.71
C VAL A 32 2.51 17.45 -9.59
N VAL A 33 2.86 17.80 -8.35
CA VAL A 33 1.96 17.68 -7.20
C VAL A 33 0.72 18.55 -7.33
N ASP A 34 0.84 19.77 -7.88
CA ASP A 34 -0.26 20.73 -7.95
C ASP A 34 -1.42 20.28 -8.87
N GLU A 35 -1.16 19.39 -9.83
CA GLU A 35 -2.20 18.83 -10.69
C GLU A 35 -2.90 17.59 -10.13
N MET A 36 -2.44 17.07 -8.99
CA MET A 36 -2.98 15.85 -8.38
C MET A 36 -4.11 16.22 -7.40
N THR A 37 -5.29 15.66 -7.62
CA THR A 37 -6.39 15.68 -6.64
C THR A 37 -6.07 14.74 -5.49
N ILE A 38 -5.60 13.54 -5.81
CA ILE A 38 -5.25 12.50 -4.83
C ILE A 38 -3.80 12.72 -4.39
N LYS A 39 -3.61 12.94 -3.09
CA LYS A 39 -2.28 13.06 -2.47
C LYS A 39 -1.87 11.72 -1.88
N THR A 40 -0.56 11.54 -1.68
CA THR A 40 0.01 10.38 -1.01
C THR A 40 0.85 10.81 0.17
N ARG A 41 0.88 9.98 1.21
CA ARG A 41 1.69 10.23 2.41
C ARG A 41 2.13 8.92 3.06
N PRO A 42 3.37 8.85 3.57
CA PRO A 42 3.80 7.81 4.50
C PRO A 42 2.86 7.66 5.71
N LEU A 43 2.31 6.47 5.88
CA LEU A 43 1.53 6.06 7.04
C LEU A 43 2.24 4.93 7.76
N ARG A 44 2.61 5.14 9.03
CA ARG A 44 3.28 4.13 9.84
C ARG A 44 2.33 3.04 10.29
N GLN A 45 2.79 1.80 10.21
CA GLN A 45 2.04 0.60 10.45
C GLN A 45 2.84 -0.38 11.30
N GLU A 46 2.15 -1.10 12.16
CA GLU A 46 2.72 -2.12 13.04
C GLU A 46 1.98 -3.43 12.86
N VAL A 47 2.74 -4.52 12.71
CA VAL A 47 2.20 -5.88 12.78
C VAL A 47 2.92 -6.64 13.87
N ALA A 48 2.18 -7.33 14.72
CA ALA A 48 2.69 -8.09 15.85
C ALA A 48 3.00 -9.53 15.45
N HIS A 49 4.07 -10.10 15.97
CA HIS A 49 4.40 -11.52 15.89
C HIS A 49 4.37 -12.13 17.29
N VAL A 50 3.51 -13.13 17.48
CA VAL A 50 3.40 -13.88 18.75
C VAL A 50 3.54 -15.39 18.50
N PRO A 51 4.06 -16.17 19.44
CA PRO A 51 4.14 -17.62 19.27
C PRO A 51 2.73 -18.24 19.19
N ALA A 52 2.59 -19.29 18.38
CA ALA A 52 1.37 -20.07 18.38
C ALA A 52 1.12 -20.75 19.75
N PRO A 53 -0.15 -20.99 20.13
CA PRO A 53 -0.47 -21.72 21.36
C PRO A 53 0.22 -23.09 21.43
N THR A 54 0.55 -23.53 22.64
CA THR A 54 1.21 -24.82 22.87
C THR A 54 0.37 -25.96 22.29
N GLY A 55 1.01 -26.86 21.54
CA GLY A 55 0.36 -28.00 20.90
C GLY A 55 -0.31 -27.69 19.56
N PHE A 56 -0.21 -26.45 19.05
CA PHE A 56 -0.70 -26.09 17.72
C PHE A 56 0.42 -25.64 16.77
N ASP A 57 0.60 -26.38 15.68
CA ASP A 57 1.41 -25.98 14.53
C ASP A 57 0.61 -25.03 13.64
N PHE A 58 0.69 -23.73 13.93
CA PHE A 58 0.03 -22.67 13.17
C PHE A 58 0.76 -22.37 11.85
N GLU A 59 2.08 -22.57 11.78
CA GLU A 59 2.84 -22.36 10.54
C GLU A 59 2.33 -23.26 9.41
N ARG A 60 2.01 -24.53 9.71
CA ARG A 60 1.53 -25.49 8.70
C ARG A 60 0.02 -25.66 8.63
N ARG A 61 -0.69 -25.45 9.74
CA ARG A 61 -2.15 -25.71 9.82
C ARG A 61 -2.99 -24.46 10.04
N GLY A 62 -2.35 -23.32 10.31
CA GLY A 62 -3.03 -22.04 10.42
C GLY A 62 -3.59 -21.59 9.08
N MET A 63 -4.59 -20.71 9.15
CA MET A 63 -5.20 -20.08 7.98
C MET A 63 -5.13 -18.56 8.13
N ILE A 64 -5.25 -17.87 7.01
CA ILE A 64 -5.45 -16.42 7.03
C ILE A 64 -6.87 -16.17 7.53
N VAL A 65 -7.01 -15.33 8.56
CA VAL A 65 -8.31 -14.91 9.11
C VAL A 65 -8.36 -13.39 9.10
N SER A 66 -9.50 -12.84 8.70
CA SER A 66 -9.88 -11.44 8.92
C SER A 66 -11.08 -11.47 9.86
N ASP A 67 -11.04 -10.71 10.95
CA ASP A 67 -12.10 -10.65 11.95
C ASP A 67 -12.44 -9.18 12.23
N SER A 68 -13.44 -8.68 11.50
CA SER A 68 -13.86 -7.28 11.58
C SER A 68 -14.57 -6.91 12.88
N ASP A 69 -15.02 -7.87 13.71
CA ASP A 69 -15.57 -7.55 15.04
C ASP A 69 -14.49 -7.03 15.98
N ILE A 70 -13.26 -7.54 15.83
CA ILE A 70 -12.09 -7.13 16.61
C ILE A 70 -11.06 -6.39 15.74
N ALA A 71 -11.41 -6.09 14.48
CA ALA A 71 -10.64 -5.31 13.51
C ALA A 71 -9.17 -5.72 13.37
N ILE A 72 -8.91 -7.02 13.26
CA ILE A 72 -7.57 -7.56 13.01
C ILE A 72 -7.62 -8.67 11.96
N TYR A 73 -6.50 -8.86 11.27
CA TYR A 73 -6.22 -10.06 10.50
C TYR A 73 -5.05 -10.84 11.12
N VAL A 74 -5.06 -12.15 10.92
CA VAL A 74 -3.93 -13.02 11.28
C VAL A 74 -3.50 -13.90 10.12
N ARG A 75 -2.21 -14.25 10.08
CA ARG A 75 -1.68 -15.25 9.16
C ARG A 75 -0.52 -16.05 9.79
N PRO A 76 -0.22 -17.25 9.27
CA PRO A 76 1.01 -17.97 9.63
C PRO A 76 2.26 -17.11 9.41
N GLU A 77 3.19 -17.19 10.36
CA GLU A 77 4.49 -16.53 10.31
C GLU A 77 5.61 -17.52 10.72
N HIS A 78 6.81 -17.29 10.20
CA HIS A 78 7.94 -18.21 10.31
C HIS A 78 8.32 -18.54 11.76
N GLY A 79 8.64 -19.81 12.02
CA GLY A 79 9.04 -20.29 13.34
C GLY A 79 7.85 -20.55 14.26
N ASN A 80 6.75 -21.05 13.68
CA ASN A 80 5.47 -21.30 14.35
C ASN A 80 4.92 -20.08 15.10
N ASN A 81 5.00 -18.90 14.46
CA ASN A 81 4.43 -17.66 14.97
C ASN A 81 3.13 -17.32 14.24
N ILE A 82 2.38 -16.41 14.84
CA ILE A 82 1.18 -15.78 14.30
C ILE A 82 1.53 -14.33 14.04
N LEU A 83 1.40 -13.87 12.80
CA LEU A 83 1.36 -12.44 12.52
C LEU A 83 -0.05 -11.93 12.78
N ILE A 84 -0.17 -10.83 13.49
CA ILE A 84 -1.42 -10.12 13.80
C ILE A 84 -1.27 -8.69 13.28
N GLY A 85 -2.18 -8.25 12.42
CA GLY A 85 -2.20 -6.89 11.89
C GLY A 85 -3.59 -6.27 12.04
N SER A 86 -3.66 -4.95 12.06
CA SER A 86 -4.91 -4.20 12.17
C SER A 86 -5.64 -4.17 10.82
N GLU A 87 -6.98 -4.21 10.86
CA GLU A 87 -7.84 -3.83 9.72
C GLU A 87 -8.01 -2.31 9.59
N ASP A 88 -7.27 -1.55 10.41
CA ASP A 88 -7.25 -0.08 10.43
C ASP A 88 -8.63 0.53 10.72
N PRO A 89 -9.28 0.13 11.84
CA PRO A 89 -10.57 0.70 12.25
C PRO A 89 -10.41 2.17 12.67
N SER A 90 -11.51 2.93 12.66
CA SER A 90 -11.50 4.36 13.01
C SER A 90 -11.04 4.70 14.43
N CYS A 91 -10.96 3.71 15.33
CA CYS A 91 -10.45 3.88 16.68
C CYS A 91 -8.92 3.71 16.79
N ASP A 92 -8.27 3.18 15.75
CA ASP A 92 -6.81 3.12 15.67
C ASP A 92 -6.31 4.43 15.05
N GLU A 93 -5.43 5.14 15.76
CA GLU A 93 -4.93 6.43 15.28
C GLU A 93 -3.94 6.25 14.13
N HIS A 94 -4.13 7.01 13.05
CA HIS A 94 -3.17 7.08 11.96
C HIS A 94 -1.92 7.87 12.35
N VAL A 95 -0.79 7.17 12.48
CA VAL A 95 0.52 7.77 12.73
C VAL A 95 1.19 8.09 11.39
N TRP A 96 1.01 9.31 10.93
CA TRP A 96 1.60 9.77 9.68
C TRP A 96 3.03 10.27 9.87
N THR A 97 3.92 9.98 8.91
CA THR A 97 5.31 10.47 8.93
C THR A 97 5.52 11.59 7.91
N GLU A 98 6.60 12.36 8.09
CA GLU A 98 6.96 13.43 7.17
C GLU A 98 7.64 12.90 5.91
N ASN A 99 8.44 11.83 6.05
CA ASN A 99 9.16 11.18 4.97
C ASN A 99 9.31 9.68 5.24
N ASP A 100 9.91 8.97 4.29
CA ASP A 100 10.10 7.53 4.27
C ASP A 100 11.43 7.04 4.86
N THR A 101 12.28 7.95 5.33
CA THR A 101 13.63 7.62 5.84
C THR A 101 13.78 7.81 7.34
N ASN A 102 13.05 8.76 7.92
CA ASN A 102 13.13 9.13 9.33
C ASN A 102 11.77 8.97 10.01
N TYR A 103 11.58 7.81 10.65
CA TYR A 103 10.37 7.47 11.39
C TYR A 103 10.68 6.55 12.57
N GLU A 104 9.80 6.56 13.57
CA GLU A 104 9.88 5.67 14.72
C GLU A 104 9.74 4.21 14.29
N ARG A 105 10.67 3.35 14.73
CA ARG A 105 10.71 1.92 14.38
C ARG A 105 10.41 1.01 15.57
N GLU A 106 10.31 1.57 16.77
CA GLU A 106 9.89 0.83 17.97
C GLU A 106 8.38 0.60 17.98
N PHE A 107 7.93 -0.49 18.60
CA PHE A 107 6.50 -0.76 18.80
C PHE A 107 5.86 0.21 19.78
N THR A 108 4.57 0.46 19.61
CA THR A 108 3.75 1.27 20.53
C THR A 108 2.67 0.41 21.18
N ASP A 109 1.78 1.04 21.97
CA ASP A 109 0.58 0.40 22.54
C ASP A 109 -0.34 -0.21 21.46
N GLN A 110 -0.15 0.16 20.19
CA GLN A 110 -0.83 -0.45 19.05
C GLN A 110 -0.47 -1.94 18.89
N TRP A 111 0.74 -2.36 19.25
CA TRP A 111 1.12 -3.77 19.27
C TRP A 111 0.28 -4.54 20.30
N ASP A 112 0.22 -4.03 21.54
CA ASP A 112 -0.55 -4.65 22.63
C ASP A 112 -2.04 -4.69 22.27
N THR A 113 -2.57 -3.62 21.70
CA THR A 113 -3.97 -3.50 21.29
C THR A 113 -4.37 -4.61 20.31
N GLN A 114 -3.57 -4.82 19.27
CA GLN A 114 -3.82 -5.86 18.26
C GLN A 114 -3.72 -7.28 18.83
N VAL A 115 -2.71 -7.54 19.67
CA VAL A 115 -2.51 -8.84 20.31
C VAL A 115 -3.64 -9.15 21.30
N LEU A 116 -4.05 -8.17 22.11
CA LEU A 116 -5.17 -8.31 23.05
C LEU A 116 -6.50 -8.52 22.33
N ARG A 117 -6.75 -7.83 21.21
CA ARG A 117 -7.90 -8.07 20.33
C ARG A 117 -7.96 -9.54 19.89
N TYR A 118 -6.86 -10.09 19.38
CA TYR A 118 -6.83 -11.51 18.98
C TYR A 118 -6.94 -12.46 20.17
N GLY A 119 -6.37 -12.11 21.33
CA GLY A 119 -6.48 -12.87 22.58
C GLY A 119 -7.93 -13.11 23.03
N GLN A 120 -8.87 -12.24 22.64
CA GLN A 120 -10.31 -12.45 22.91
C GLN A 120 -10.87 -13.69 22.18
N ARG A 121 -10.30 -14.07 21.04
CA ARG A 121 -10.71 -15.26 20.25
C ARG A 121 -9.90 -16.50 20.61
N VAL A 122 -8.68 -16.33 21.10
CA VAL A 122 -7.77 -17.43 21.44
C VAL A 122 -7.31 -17.30 22.90
N PRO A 123 -8.09 -17.79 23.88
CA PRO A 123 -7.75 -17.66 25.31
C PRO A 123 -6.43 -18.33 25.73
N SER A 124 -5.91 -19.25 24.92
CA SER A 124 -4.61 -19.91 25.14
C SER A 124 -3.44 -19.21 24.45
N LEU A 125 -3.67 -18.04 23.84
CA LEU A 125 -2.63 -17.23 23.21
C LEU A 125 -1.64 -16.77 24.29
N GLY A 126 -0.39 -17.22 24.17
CA GLY A 126 0.69 -16.73 25.01
C GLY A 126 1.10 -15.34 24.53
N ILE A 127 0.80 -14.30 25.31
CA ILE A 127 1.26 -12.93 25.04
C ILE A 127 2.67 -12.78 25.64
N PRO A 128 3.73 -12.66 24.81
CA PRO A 128 5.08 -12.51 25.32
C PRO A 128 5.29 -11.12 25.94
N SER A 129 6.20 -11.02 26.91
CA SER A 129 6.60 -9.73 27.49
C SER A 129 7.51 -8.91 26.58
N GLN A 130 8.15 -9.56 25.60
CA GLN A 130 8.98 -8.90 24.60
C GLN A 130 8.20 -8.80 23.29
N THR A 131 8.03 -7.58 22.80
CA THR A 131 7.37 -7.30 21.53
C THR A 131 8.25 -7.74 20.36
N ARG A 132 7.61 -8.28 19.31
CA ARG A 132 8.24 -8.69 18.06
C ARG A 132 7.26 -8.45 16.93
N GLY A 133 7.76 -8.18 15.73
CA GLY A 133 6.90 -7.88 14.59
C GLY A 133 7.64 -7.12 13.50
N VAL A 134 6.89 -6.32 12.76
CA VAL A 134 7.42 -5.36 11.80
C VAL A 134 6.77 -4.00 12.05
N VAL A 135 7.59 -2.95 12.02
CA VAL A 135 7.15 -1.55 11.96
C VAL A 135 7.65 -0.98 10.64
N ASP A 136 6.74 -0.56 9.78
CA ASP A 136 7.08 0.02 8.48
C ASP A 136 6.02 0.99 7.98
N LEU A 137 6.15 1.45 6.73
CA LEU A 137 5.32 2.49 6.14
C LEU A 137 4.46 1.95 4.99
N TYR A 138 3.20 2.38 4.95
CA TYR A 138 2.40 2.39 3.74
C TYR A 138 2.55 3.72 3.00
N ASP A 139 2.40 3.64 1.68
CA ASP A 139 2.16 4.79 0.83
C ASP A 139 0.65 5.00 0.71
N ALA A 140 0.05 5.69 1.66
CA ALA A 140 -1.41 5.84 1.72
C ALA A 140 -1.86 7.02 0.86
N SER A 141 -2.84 6.78 -0.01
CA SER A 141 -3.48 7.82 -0.81
C SER A 141 -4.69 8.40 -0.08
N THR A 142 -5.12 9.61 -0.47
CA THR A 142 -6.24 10.33 0.16
C THR A 142 -7.52 9.50 0.29
N ASP A 143 -7.82 8.65 -0.70
CA ASP A 143 -9.00 7.80 -0.76
C ASP A 143 -8.66 6.31 -0.64
N TRP A 144 -7.43 5.96 -0.25
CA TRP A 144 -6.92 4.59 -0.09
C TRP A 144 -6.92 3.72 -1.36
N ILE A 145 -7.12 4.32 -2.53
CA ILE A 145 -7.04 3.67 -3.84
C ILE A 145 -5.70 4.02 -4.50
N PRO A 146 -5.00 3.08 -5.17
CA PRO A 146 -3.74 3.38 -5.84
C PRO A 146 -3.88 4.44 -6.93
N ILE A 147 -2.77 5.12 -7.21
CA ILE A 147 -2.58 5.95 -8.39
C ILE A 147 -1.81 5.14 -9.42
N TYR A 148 -2.45 4.86 -10.55
CA TYR A 148 -1.87 4.21 -11.72
C TYR A 148 -2.13 5.10 -12.93
N ASP A 149 -1.26 6.09 -13.16
CA ASP A 149 -1.55 7.19 -14.07
C ASP A 149 -0.29 7.79 -14.71
N LYS A 150 -0.48 8.65 -15.71
CA LYS A 150 0.53 9.58 -16.25
C LYS A 150 0.49 10.91 -15.51
N SER A 151 1.48 11.80 -15.70
CA SER A 151 1.41 13.21 -15.27
C SER A 151 1.25 14.18 -16.46
N SER A 152 1.31 15.50 -16.22
CA SER A 152 1.51 16.50 -17.28
C SER A 152 2.95 16.62 -17.76
N LEU A 153 3.92 16.16 -16.96
CA LEU A 153 5.30 16.05 -17.39
C LEU A 153 5.43 14.88 -18.36
N GLN A 154 5.74 15.18 -19.62
CA GLN A 154 5.84 14.17 -20.67
C GLN A 154 6.83 13.06 -20.28
N GLY A 155 6.40 11.80 -20.43
CA GLY A 155 7.20 10.62 -20.10
C GLY A 155 7.25 10.28 -18.59
N PHE A 156 6.56 11.02 -17.71
CA PHE A 156 6.52 10.71 -16.28
C PHE A 156 5.20 10.06 -15.87
N TYR A 157 5.29 8.88 -15.27
CA TYR A 157 4.16 8.06 -14.83
C TYR A 157 4.27 7.73 -13.35
N MET A 158 3.16 7.33 -12.74
CA MET A 158 3.05 7.03 -11.31
C MET A 158 2.36 5.69 -11.12
N ALA A 159 2.95 4.84 -10.30
CA ALA A 159 2.34 3.63 -9.75
C ALA A 159 2.61 3.61 -8.24
N CYS A 160 1.84 4.41 -7.51
CA CYS A 160 2.04 4.73 -6.10
C CYS A 160 0.70 4.85 -5.35
N GLY A 161 0.71 5.28 -4.09
CA GLY A 161 -0.50 5.43 -3.26
C GLY A 161 -1.18 4.10 -2.93
N THR A 162 -0.40 3.01 -2.86
CA THR A 162 -0.93 1.64 -2.81
C THR A 162 -1.62 1.25 -1.51
N SER A 163 -1.56 2.08 -0.47
CA SER A 163 -2.42 2.02 0.72
C SER A 163 -2.48 0.65 1.42
N GLY A 164 -1.38 -0.11 1.35
CA GLY A 164 -1.21 -1.36 2.09
C GLY A 164 -1.86 -2.62 1.49
N ASN A 165 -2.63 -2.54 0.41
CA ASN A 165 -3.43 -3.68 -0.09
C ASN A 165 -3.04 -4.22 -1.47
N GLN A 166 -2.02 -3.64 -2.13
CA GLN A 166 -1.69 -3.95 -3.53
C GLN A 166 -0.60 -5.00 -3.75
N TYR A 167 0.03 -5.57 -2.71
CA TYR A 167 1.09 -6.59 -2.90
C TYR A 167 0.62 -7.74 -3.82
N LYS A 168 -0.61 -8.21 -3.61
CA LYS A 168 -1.26 -9.27 -4.41
C LYS A 168 -1.60 -8.83 -5.85
N ASN A 169 -1.77 -7.53 -6.07
CA ASN A 169 -2.16 -6.94 -7.34
C ASN A 169 -0.97 -6.41 -8.16
N ALA A 170 0.22 -6.31 -7.57
CA ALA A 170 1.40 -5.74 -8.23
C ALA A 170 1.70 -6.34 -9.62
N PRO A 171 1.59 -7.67 -9.86
CA PRO A 171 1.83 -8.23 -11.18
C PRO A 171 0.87 -7.71 -12.26
N ILE A 172 -0.41 -7.52 -11.92
CA ILE A 172 -1.38 -7.02 -12.88
C ILE A 172 -1.31 -5.50 -13.04
N ALA A 173 -1.01 -4.77 -11.95
CA ALA A 173 -0.72 -3.35 -12.00
C ALA A 173 0.45 -3.05 -12.95
N GLY A 174 1.52 -3.85 -12.91
CA GLY A 174 2.66 -3.71 -13.83
C GLY A 174 2.27 -3.88 -15.30
N LYS A 175 1.45 -4.89 -15.63
CA LYS A 175 0.95 -5.09 -17.01
C LYS A 175 0.03 -3.96 -17.47
N MET A 176 -0.81 -3.46 -16.57
CA MET A 176 -1.70 -2.33 -16.85
C MET A 176 -0.90 -1.04 -17.06
N MET A 177 0.12 -0.78 -16.24
CA MET A 177 1.01 0.37 -16.40
C MET A 177 1.78 0.32 -17.71
N ALA A 178 2.28 -0.85 -18.12
CA ALA A 178 2.92 -1.01 -19.43
C ALA A 178 1.96 -0.63 -20.57
N ALA A 179 0.72 -1.13 -20.54
CA ALA A 179 -0.31 -0.79 -21.52
C ALA A 179 -0.68 0.71 -21.48
N LEU A 180 -0.73 1.32 -20.29
CA LEU A 180 -1.00 2.76 -20.12
C LEU A 180 0.10 3.61 -20.74
N ILE A 181 1.37 3.25 -20.50
CA ILE A 181 2.53 3.92 -21.08
C ILE A 181 2.45 3.83 -22.60
N ASP A 182 2.31 2.63 -23.17
CA ASP A 182 2.20 2.45 -24.63
C ASP A 182 1.04 3.27 -25.23
N TYR A 183 -0.10 3.30 -24.54
CA TYR A 183 -1.29 4.05 -24.97
C TYR A 183 -1.05 5.56 -25.02
N CYS A 184 -0.35 6.10 -24.02
CA CYS A 184 -0.02 7.52 -23.93
C CYS A 184 1.10 7.92 -24.89
N GLU A 185 2.16 7.11 -24.98
CA GLU A 185 3.29 7.36 -25.90
C GLU A 185 2.89 7.20 -27.38
N ALA A 186 1.80 6.47 -27.68
CA ALA A 186 1.18 6.47 -29.01
C ALA A 186 0.40 7.77 -29.34
N GLY A 187 0.39 8.76 -28.43
CA GLY A 187 -0.23 10.07 -28.62
C GLY A 187 -1.63 10.22 -28.04
N THR A 188 -2.15 9.21 -27.32
CA THR A 188 -3.49 9.30 -26.75
C THR A 188 -3.47 10.00 -25.39
N ASN A 189 -4.37 10.97 -25.20
CA ASN A 189 -4.47 11.67 -23.92
C ASN A 189 -5.36 10.89 -22.94
N HIS A 190 -4.75 10.12 -22.05
CA HIS A 190 -5.44 9.35 -21.00
C HIS A 190 -6.38 10.20 -20.13
N ASP A 191 -6.03 11.45 -19.83
CA ASP A 191 -6.87 12.34 -19.00
C ASP A 191 -8.21 12.68 -19.71
N LYS A 192 -8.28 12.55 -21.04
CA LYS A 192 -9.49 12.82 -21.85
C LYS A 192 -10.17 11.57 -22.37
N THR A 193 -9.38 10.55 -22.71
CA THR A 193 -9.86 9.26 -23.21
C THR A 193 -9.16 8.17 -22.40
N PRO A 194 -9.74 7.79 -21.26
CA PRO A 194 -9.12 6.81 -20.38
C PRO A 194 -8.89 5.47 -21.07
N LEU A 195 -7.75 4.85 -20.79
CA LEU A 195 -7.44 3.50 -21.25
C LEU A 195 -8.45 2.52 -20.67
N THR A 196 -9.02 1.67 -21.52
CA THR A 196 -9.73 0.47 -21.08
C THR A 196 -8.78 -0.72 -21.17
N TYR A 197 -8.36 -1.24 -20.02
CA TYR A 197 -7.43 -2.36 -19.93
C TYR A 197 -8.20 -3.67 -19.82
N ARG A 198 -7.96 -4.60 -20.76
CA ARG A 198 -8.55 -5.94 -20.73
C ARG A 198 -7.64 -6.90 -19.94
N MET A 199 -8.18 -7.45 -18.86
CA MET A 199 -7.48 -8.35 -17.96
C MET A 199 -7.20 -9.69 -18.65
N PRO A 200 -5.93 -10.14 -18.71
CA PRO A 200 -5.54 -11.29 -19.52
C PRO A 200 -6.02 -12.66 -19.00
N TYR A 201 -6.49 -12.73 -17.75
CA TYR A 201 -6.88 -14.01 -17.11
C TYR A 201 -8.36 -14.10 -16.77
N THR A 202 -9.07 -12.98 -16.75
CA THR A 202 -10.50 -12.93 -16.36
C THR A 202 -11.39 -12.37 -17.46
N ASP A 203 -10.81 -11.88 -18.55
CA ASP A 203 -11.50 -11.20 -19.66
C ASP A 203 -12.34 -9.98 -19.24
N ARG A 204 -12.17 -9.49 -18.02
CA ARG A 204 -12.81 -8.27 -17.54
C ARG A 204 -12.09 -7.04 -18.09
N SER A 205 -12.85 -6.00 -18.37
CA SER A 205 -12.30 -4.70 -18.74
C SER A 205 -12.32 -3.76 -17.54
N ILE A 206 -11.22 -3.04 -17.34
CA ILE A 206 -11.06 -2.03 -16.30
C ILE A 206 -10.88 -0.67 -16.97
N ASN A 207 -11.66 0.33 -16.57
CA ASN A 207 -11.39 1.71 -16.93
C ASN A 207 -10.25 2.22 -16.05
N VAL A 208 -9.05 2.39 -16.62
CA VAL A 208 -7.85 2.81 -15.88
C VAL A 208 -7.97 4.23 -15.33
N GLY A 209 -8.86 5.06 -15.91
CA GLY A 209 -9.16 6.39 -15.37
C GLY A 209 -9.72 6.36 -13.93
N PHE A 210 -10.22 5.22 -13.46
CA PHE A 210 -10.57 5.01 -12.05
C PHE A 210 -9.38 5.23 -11.11
N TYR A 211 -8.14 4.94 -11.57
CA TYR A 211 -6.91 5.11 -10.79
C TYR A 211 -6.20 6.44 -11.09
N SER A 212 -6.86 7.36 -11.79
CA SER A 212 -6.24 8.64 -12.16
C SER A 212 -5.86 9.46 -10.93
N ARG A 213 -4.75 10.20 -11.01
CA ARG A 213 -4.36 11.20 -10.00
C ARG A 213 -5.34 12.38 -9.90
N LYS A 214 -6.14 12.59 -10.96
CA LYS A 214 -7.13 13.68 -11.08
C LYS A 214 -8.55 13.26 -10.67
N ARG A 215 -8.77 11.99 -10.32
CA ARG A 215 -10.09 11.52 -9.90
C ARG A 215 -10.58 12.29 -8.68
N LEU A 216 -11.90 12.34 -8.52
CA LEU A 216 -12.49 12.80 -7.26
C LEU A 216 -12.20 11.78 -6.17
N ILE A 217 -12.07 12.26 -4.93
CA ILE A 217 -11.97 11.40 -3.75
C ILE A 217 -13.18 10.49 -3.73
N ASN A 218 -12.95 9.18 -3.68
CA ASN A 218 -14.02 8.20 -3.60
C ASN A 218 -14.53 8.09 -2.16
N GLU A 219 -15.68 8.72 -1.87
CA GLU A 219 -16.31 8.67 -0.54
C GLU A 219 -16.86 7.28 -0.16
N GLU A 220 -16.99 6.37 -1.13
CA GLU A 220 -17.40 4.98 -0.88
C GLU A 220 -16.22 4.06 -0.53
N SER A 221 -14.99 4.59 -0.52
CA SER A 221 -13.82 3.84 -0.05
C SER A 221 -13.98 3.49 1.43
N SER A 222 -13.38 2.37 1.85
CA SER A 222 -13.31 2.00 3.27
C SER A 222 -12.40 2.95 4.08
N PHE A 223 -11.56 3.74 3.41
CA PHE A 223 -10.52 4.57 4.01
C PHE A 223 -9.60 3.76 4.95
N SER A 224 -9.41 2.48 4.61
CA SER A 224 -8.62 1.53 5.38
C SER A 224 -7.94 0.51 4.45
N VAL A 225 -7.13 -0.38 5.03
CA VAL A 225 -6.42 -1.44 4.30
C VAL A 225 -7.33 -2.47 3.64
N VAL A 226 -8.60 -2.54 4.05
CA VAL A 226 -9.55 -3.53 3.56
C VAL A 226 -9.92 -3.27 2.08
N GLY A 227 -9.72 -2.03 1.61
CA GLY A 227 -9.98 -1.60 0.24
C GLY A 227 -11.46 -1.46 -0.09
#